data_AF-A0A7Y4RH85-F1
#
_entry.id   AF-A0A7Y4RH85-F1
#
_cell.length_a   1.000
_cell.length_b   1.000
_cell.length_c   1.000
_cell.angle_alpha   90.00
_cell.angle_beta   90.00
_cell.angle_gamma   90.00
#
_symmetry.space_group_name_H-M   'P 1'
#
loop_
_entity.id
_entity.type
_entity.pdbx_description
1 polymer ?
#
loop_
_entity_poly.entity_id
_entity_poly.type
_entity_poly.pdbx_seq_one_letter_code
_entity_poly.pdbx_strand_id
1 'polypeptide(L)'
;MTETPTPAPEPTERYKTLIVVLTLITTIITAIVATLQADANIRANTANRDSQYYAILVSAEMHRSGLQSTYDLNTMAKVLVEKQTALMMEFTALQSEDKQGTALSNLSALAAQARADILTNFSVFFTDPRYAPKTTDGLPDGEAYLADLSAKANEILEKQNAAADDYHKWSSKADSYVGVLTVIAVAFFLLGLAQALTGRMRLVFAIFGGVILLASSAWAVLILVV
;
A
#
# COMPACT_ATOMS: atom_id res chain seq x y z
N MET A 1 74.62 14.21 32.76
CA MET A 1 73.30 13.60 32.47
C MET A 1 73.15 13.58 30.97
N THR A 2 73.46 12.45 30.33
CA THR A 2 73.35 12.27 28.89
C THR A 2 71.95 11.77 28.58
N GLU A 3 71.13 12.61 27.96
CA GLU A 3 69.81 12.22 27.46
C GLU A 3 70.01 11.18 26.35
N THR A 4 69.58 9.95 26.61
CA THR A 4 69.50 8.92 25.58
C THR A 4 68.37 9.27 24.61
N PRO A 5 68.65 9.37 23.29
CA PRO A 5 67.65 9.73 22.31
C PRO A 5 66.57 8.64 22.25
N THR A 6 65.31 9.06 22.36
CA THR A 6 64.16 8.17 22.24
C THR A 6 64.18 7.51 20.85
N PRO A 7 64.25 6.17 20.74
CA PRO A 7 64.32 5.52 19.45
C PRO A 7 63.02 5.77 18.68
N ALA A 8 63.15 6.21 17.42
CA ALA A 8 62.03 6.34 16.51
C ALA A 8 61.34 4.98 16.35
N PRO A 9 60.00 4.90 16.37
CA PRO A 9 59.30 3.62 16.29
C PRO A 9 59.65 2.90 15.00
N GLU A 10 60.05 1.63 15.12
CA GLU A 10 60.35 0.77 13.97
C GLU A 10 59.13 0.72 13.02
N PRO A 11 59.35 0.69 11.69
CA PRO A 11 58.27 0.71 10.70
C PRO A 11 57.26 -0.44 10.88
N THR A 12 57.66 -1.55 11.49
CA THR A 12 56.85 -2.73 11.84
C THR A 12 55.73 -2.44 12.86
N GLU A 13 55.95 -1.52 13.80
CA GLU A 13 54.94 -1.15 14.82
C GLU A 13 53.85 -0.24 14.23
N ARG A 14 54.23 0.69 13.34
CA ARG A 14 53.27 1.61 12.69
C ARG A 14 52.19 0.86 11.88
N TYR A 15 52.56 -0.23 11.22
CA TYR A 15 51.60 -1.04 10.47
C TYR A 15 50.62 -1.81 11.36
N LYS A 16 51.05 -2.24 12.56
CA LYS A 16 50.15 -2.87 13.52
C LYS A 16 49.12 -1.87 14.03
N THR A 17 49.57 -0.67 14.42
CA THR A 17 48.68 0.41 14.87
C THR A 17 47.66 0.78 13.78
N LEU A 18 48.10 0.89 12.53
CA LEU A 18 47.21 1.19 11.40
C LEU A 18 46.09 0.14 11.24
N ILE A 19 46.42 -1.16 11.30
CA ILE A 19 45.43 -2.22 11.14
C ILE A 19 44.43 -2.23 12.30
N VAL A 20 44.90 -1.97 13.52
CA VAL A 20 44.02 -1.84 14.70
C VAL A 20 43.05 -0.67 14.50
N VAL A 21 43.54 0.48 14.05
CA VAL A 21 42.70 1.66 13.76
C VAL A 21 41.69 1.36 12.65
N LEU A 22 42.11 0.72 11.54
CA LEU A 22 41.21 0.33 10.46
C LEU A 22 40.13 -0.65 10.93
N THR A 23 40.49 -1.59 11.80
CA THR A 23 39.53 -2.55 12.38
C THR A 23 38.51 -1.81 13.24
N LEU A 24 38.94 -0.86 14.08
CA LEU A 24 38.05 -0.04 14.91
C LEU A 24 37.09 0.80 14.05
N ILE A 25 37.60 1.45 12.99
CA ILE A 25 36.79 2.20 12.03
C ILE A 25 35.77 1.27 11.35
N THR A 26 36.19 0.06 10.96
CA THR A 26 35.31 -0.94 10.34
C THR A 26 34.17 -1.32 11.28
N THR A 27 34.44 -1.51 12.57
CA THR A 27 33.41 -1.79 13.58
C THR A 27 32.41 -0.66 13.72
N ILE A 28 32.88 0.59 13.75
CA ILE A 28 32.00 1.76 13.83
C ILE A 28 31.10 1.85 12.59
N ILE A 29 31.67 1.69 11.39
CA ILE A 29 30.91 1.71 10.14
C ILE A 29 29.90 0.57 10.10
N THR A 30 30.28 -0.63 10.53
CA THR A 30 29.37 -1.78 10.62
C THR A 30 28.18 -1.47 11.51
N ALA A 31 28.40 -0.89 12.68
CA ALA A 31 27.33 -0.51 13.61
C ALA A 31 26.40 0.55 13.01
N ILE A 32 26.94 1.54 12.28
CA ILE A 32 26.15 2.55 11.58
C ILE A 32 25.28 1.88 10.49
N VAL A 33 25.86 1.07 9.62
CA VAL A 33 25.13 0.39 8.54
C VAL A 33 24.08 -0.56 9.11
N ALA A 34 24.38 -1.29 10.18
CA ALA A 34 23.41 -2.15 10.86
C ALA A 34 22.23 -1.36 11.44
N THR A 35 22.49 -0.17 11.98
CA THR A 35 21.42 0.72 12.47
C THR A 35 20.54 1.23 11.33
N LEU A 36 21.14 1.61 10.19
CA LEU A 36 20.40 2.02 8.99
C LEU A 36 19.57 0.88 8.41
N GLN A 37 20.12 -0.34 8.39
CA GLN A 37 19.42 -1.55 7.98
C GLN A 37 18.20 -1.82 8.89
N ALA A 38 18.38 -1.69 10.20
CA ALA A 38 17.30 -1.90 11.17
C ALA A 38 16.19 -0.84 11.04
N ASP A 39 16.55 0.44 10.89
CA ASP A 39 15.58 1.52 10.66
C ASP A 39 14.78 1.31 9.37
N ALA A 40 15.46 1.00 8.26
CA ALA A 40 14.80 0.68 6.99
C ALA A 40 13.84 -0.51 7.14
N ASN A 41 14.23 -1.56 7.86
CA ASN A 41 13.38 -2.72 8.11
C ASN A 41 12.16 -2.39 8.97
N ILE A 42 12.31 -1.55 10.02
CA ILE A 42 11.18 -1.10 10.85
C ILE A 42 10.16 -0.31 10.02
N ARG A 43 10.63 0.58 9.14
CA ARG A 43 9.79 1.36 8.23
C ARG A 43 9.08 0.46 7.23
N ALA A 44 9.80 -0.48 6.61
CA ALA A 44 9.23 -1.46 5.70
C ALA A 44 8.12 -2.28 6.39
N ASN A 45 8.36 -2.79 7.59
CA ASN A 45 7.38 -3.57 8.33
C ASN A 45 6.14 -2.76 8.72
N THR A 46 6.32 -1.48 9.06
CA THR A 46 5.21 -0.58 9.35
C THR A 46 4.36 -0.35 8.10
N ALA A 47 4.98 -0.01 6.98
CA ALA A 47 4.30 0.21 5.70
C ALA A 47 3.59 -1.07 5.19
N ASN A 48 4.21 -2.24 5.37
CA ASN A 48 3.60 -3.53 5.04
C ASN A 48 2.34 -3.80 5.89
N ARG A 49 2.40 -3.54 7.20
CA ARG A 49 1.23 -3.66 8.08
C ARG A 49 0.12 -2.72 7.67
N ASP A 50 0.45 -1.48 7.32
CA ASP A 50 -0.53 -0.48 6.90
C ASP A 50 -1.15 -0.87 5.54
N SER A 51 -0.35 -1.39 4.60
CA SER A 51 -0.84 -1.95 3.33
C SER A 51 -1.83 -3.09 3.55
N GLN A 52 -1.50 -4.04 4.44
CA GLN A 52 -2.41 -5.14 4.79
C GLN A 52 -3.68 -4.65 5.49
N TYR A 53 -3.56 -3.65 6.37
CA TYR A 53 -4.71 -3.02 7.02
C TYR A 53 -5.66 -2.39 5.99
N TYR A 54 -5.12 -1.60 5.05
CA TYR A 54 -5.94 -1.00 4.00
C TYR A 54 -6.52 -2.04 3.04
N ALA A 55 -5.80 -3.12 2.74
CA ALA A 55 -6.33 -4.23 1.93
C ALA A 55 -7.59 -4.86 2.56
N ILE A 56 -7.59 -5.04 3.88
CA ILE A 56 -8.75 -5.53 4.63
C ILE A 56 -9.90 -4.52 4.55
N LEU A 57 -9.60 -3.22 4.72
CA LEU A 57 -10.61 -2.17 4.62
C LEU A 57 -11.23 -2.07 3.22
N VAL A 58 -10.44 -2.16 2.14
CA VAL A 58 -10.95 -2.21 0.76
C VAL A 58 -11.88 -3.41 0.61
N SER A 59 -11.46 -4.59 1.06
CA SER A 59 -12.27 -5.81 0.96
C SER A 59 -13.61 -5.68 1.69
N ALA A 60 -13.58 -5.13 2.91
CA ALA A 60 -14.79 -4.88 3.70
C ALA A 60 -15.70 -3.84 3.03
N GLU A 61 -15.12 -2.77 2.48
CA GLU A 61 -15.85 -1.72 1.78
C GLU A 61 -16.46 -2.20 0.48
N MET A 62 -15.77 -3.06 -0.28
CA MET A 62 -16.32 -3.73 -1.46
C MET A 62 -17.51 -4.63 -1.12
N HIS A 63 -17.42 -5.40 -0.02
CA HIS A 63 -18.52 -6.24 0.42
C HIS A 63 -19.73 -5.40 0.86
N ARG A 64 -19.49 -4.36 1.66
CA ARG A 64 -20.51 -3.40 2.09
C ARG A 64 -21.19 -2.75 0.89
N SER A 65 -20.42 -2.26 -0.07
CA SER A 65 -20.90 -1.61 -1.28
C SER A 65 -21.65 -2.58 -2.19
N GLY A 66 -21.22 -3.83 -2.29
CA GLY A 66 -21.92 -4.89 -3.03
C GLY A 66 -23.29 -5.21 -2.45
N LEU A 67 -23.39 -5.33 -1.12
CA LEU A 67 -24.67 -5.54 -0.43
C LEU A 67 -25.61 -4.33 -0.59
N GLN A 68 -25.08 -3.12 -0.40
CA GLN A 68 -25.83 -1.88 -0.58
C GLN A 68 -26.36 -1.77 -2.01
N SER A 69 -25.49 -1.92 -3.01
CA SER A 69 -25.85 -1.88 -4.43
C SER A 69 -26.91 -2.91 -4.81
N THR A 70 -26.77 -4.13 -4.30
CA THR A 70 -27.77 -5.18 -4.52
C THR A 70 -29.13 -4.78 -3.95
N TYR A 71 -29.18 -4.22 -2.74
CA TYR A 71 -30.43 -3.76 -2.13
C TYR A 71 -31.03 -2.59 -2.92
N ASP A 72 -30.24 -1.57 -3.24
CA ASP A 72 -30.67 -0.34 -3.89
C ASP A 72 -31.20 -0.63 -5.32
N LEU A 73 -30.46 -1.44 -6.10
CA LEU A 73 -30.86 -1.84 -7.45
C LEU A 73 -32.09 -2.75 -7.44
N ASN A 74 -32.20 -3.69 -6.50
CA ASN A 74 -33.40 -4.53 -6.39
C ASN A 74 -34.64 -3.72 -6.01
N THR A 75 -34.49 -2.73 -5.13
CA THR A 75 -35.60 -1.86 -4.74
C THR A 75 -36.03 -0.99 -5.92
N MET A 76 -35.08 -0.42 -6.66
CA MET A 76 -35.37 0.31 -7.90
C MET A 76 -36.07 -0.57 -8.94
N ALA A 77 -35.57 -1.80 -9.16
CA ALA A 77 -36.16 -2.73 -10.11
C ALA A 77 -37.63 -3.05 -9.75
N LYS A 78 -37.92 -3.25 -8.46
CA LYS A 78 -39.30 -3.46 -7.99
C LYS A 78 -40.19 -2.25 -8.25
N VAL A 79 -39.71 -1.02 -8.03
CA VAL A 79 -40.46 0.20 -8.39
C VAL A 79 -40.82 0.18 -9.88
N LEU A 80 -39.86 -0.11 -10.75
CA LEU A 80 -40.07 -0.15 -12.20
C LEU A 80 -41.06 -1.24 -12.62
N VAL A 81 -40.96 -2.44 -12.04
CA VAL A 81 -41.87 -3.55 -12.31
C VAL A 81 -43.31 -3.22 -11.87
N GLU A 82 -43.50 -2.61 -10.70
CA GLU A 82 -44.84 -2.23 -10.23
C GLU A 82 -45.44 -1.10 -11.09
N LYS A 83 -44.64 -0.10 -11.51
CA LYS A 83 -45.08 0.94 -12.46
C LYS A 83 -45.46 0.33 -13.82
N GLN A 84 -44.65 -0.59 -14.33
CA GLN A 84 -44.94 -1.29 -15.59
C GLN A 84 -46.22 -2.14 -15.47
N THR A 85 -46.41 -2.81 -14.33
CA THR A 85 -47.61 -3.60 -14.05
C THR A 85 -48.85 -2.70 -14.00
N ALA A 86 -48.77 -1.53 -13.37
CA ALA A 86 -49.85 -0.56 -13.34
C ALA A 86 -50.26 -0.14 -14.76
N LEU A 87 -49.28 0.29 -15.57
CA LEU A 87 -49.52 0.68 -16.97
C LEU A 87 -50.13 -0.46 -17.79
N MET A 88 -49.62 -1.68 -17.66
CA MET A 88 -50.16 -2.85 -18.38
C MET A 88 -51.63 -3.11 -18.01
N MET A 89 -51.98 -2.98 -16.73
CA MET A 89 -53.34 -3.16 -16.26
C MET A 89 -54.27 -2.04 -16.74
N GLU A 90 -53.81 -0.79 -16.79
CA GLU A 90 -54.55 0.33 -17.39
C GLU A 90 -54.81 0.09 -18.89
N PHE A 91 -53.79 -0.32 -19.65
CA PHE A 91 -53.97 -0.69 -21.05
C PHE A 91 -54.95 -1.84 -21.25
N THR A 92 -54.91 -2.85 -20.37
CA THR A 92 -55.83 -3.99 -20.40
C THR A 92 -57.27 -3.53 -20.14
N ALA A 93 -57.47 -2.62 -19.18
CA ALA A 93 -58.78 -2.04 -18.89
C ALA A 93 -59.33 -1.25 -20.08
N LEU A 94 -58.48 -0.49 -20.78
CA LEU A 94 -58.86 0.27 -21.98
C LEU A 94 -59.26 -0.61 -23.17
N GLN A 95 -58.72 -1.83 -23.27
CA GLN A 95 -59.01 -2.78 -24.35
C GLN A 95 -60.19 -3.73 -24.04
N SER A 96 -60.63 -3.79 -22.78
CA SER A 96 -61.70 -4.69 -22.36
C SER A 96 -63.08 -4.17 -22.76
N GLU A 97 -63.88 -5.02 -23.40
CA GLU A 97 -65.31 -4.75 -23.66
C GLU A 97 -66.21 -5.13 -22.47
N ASP A 98 -65.68 -5.92 -21.53
CA ASP A 98 -66.39 -6.32 -20.31
C ASP A 98 -66.22 -5.27 -19.19
N LYS A 99 -67.35 -4.80 -18.65
CA LYS A 99 -67.39 -3.83 -17.55
C LYS A 99 -66.80 -4.36 -16.25
N GLN A 100 -66.98 -5.66 -15.96
CA GLN A 100 -66.41 -6.26 -14.74
C GLN A 100 -64.90 -6.43 -14.86
N GLY A 101 -64.41 -6.95 -15.99
CA GLY A 101 -62.98 -7.02 -16.30
C GLY A 101 -62.30 -5.66 -16.25
N THR A 102 -62.93 -4.62 -16.81
CA THR A 102 -62.42 -3.24 -16.77
C THR A 102 -62.26 -2.74 -15.34
N ALA A 103 -63.27 -2.94 -14.48
CA ALA A 103 -63.21 -2.51 -13.08
C ALA A 103 -62.11 -3.24 -12.30
N LEU A 104 -61.92 -4.54 -12.53
CA LEU A 104 -60.88 -5.33 -11.89
C LEU A 104 -59.48 -4.91 -12.34
N SER A 105 -59.28 -4.67 -13.63
CA SER A 105 -58.02 -4.18 -14.18
C SER A 105 -57.67 -2.79 -13.64
N ASN A 106 -58.62 -1.86 -13.58
CA ASN A 106 -58.41 -0.54 -12.98
C ASN A 106 -58.03 -0.61 -11.49
N LEU A 107 -58.69 -1.48 -10.72
CA LEU A 107 -58.35 -1.67 -9.31
C LEU A 107 -56.94 -2.27 -9.15
N SER A 108 -56.57 -3.22 -9.99
CA SER A 108 -55.24 -3.84 -10.00
C SER A 108 -54.15 -2.84 -10.39
N ALA A 109 -54.42 -1.95 -11.35
CA ALA A 109 -53.53 -0.86 -11.72
C ALA A 109 -53.28 0.08 -10.54
N LEU A 110 -54.34 0.52 -9.85
CA LEU A 110 -54.24 1.42 -8.71
C LEU A 110 -53.48 0.77 -7.54
N ALA A 111 -53.68 -0.52 -7.30
CA ALA A 111 -52.93 -1.26 -6.29
C ALA A 111 -51.43 -1.36 -6.64
N ALA A 112 -51.08 -1.62 -7.90
CA ALA A 112 -49.69 -1.64 -8.37
C ALA A 112 -49.04 -0.26 -8.27
N GLN A 113 -49.76 0.80 -8.65
CA GLN A 113 -49.28 2.17 -8.51
C GLN A 113 -49.01 2.53 -7.05
N ALA A 114 -49.94 2.21 -6.13
CA ALA A 114 -49.76 2.45 -4.70
C ALA A 114 -48.53 1.70 -4.14
N ARG A 115 -48.29 0.46 -4.59
CA ARG A 115 -47.07 -0.29 -4.22
C ARG A 115 -45.81 0.38 -4.76
N ALA A 116 -45.83 0.84 -6.01
CA ALA A 116 -44.71 1.58 -6.59
C ALA A 116 -44.42 2.85 -5.79
N ASP A 117 -45.43 3.64 -5.45
CA ASP A 117 -45.28 4.89 -4.69
C ASP A 117 -44.65 4.63 -3.31
N ILE A 118 -45.10 3.58 -2.62
CA ILE A 118 -44.50 3.16 -1.34
C ILE A 118 -43.04 2.77 -1.53
N LEU A 119 -42.72 1.91 -2.51
CA LEU A 119 -41.34 1.45 -2.80
C LEU A 119 -40.41 2.59 -3.19
N THR A 120 -40.95 3.64 -3.83
CA THR A 120 -40.20 4.83 -4.22
C THR A 120 -39.56 5.51 -3.00
N ASN A 121 -40.25 5.50 -1.85
CA ASN A 121 -39.73 6.05 -0.58
C ASN A 121 -38.58 5.24 0.03
N PHE A 122 -38.34 4.02 -0.44
CA PHE A 122 -37.27 3.15 0.05
C PHE A 122 -36.09 3.05 -0.92
N SER A 123 -36.20 3.64 -2.10
CA SER A 123 -35.15 3.57 -3.12
C SER A 123 -34.32 4.85 -3.12
N VAL A 124 -33.01 4.71 -2.91
CA VAL A 124 -32.06 5.85 -2.94
C VAL A 124 -32.08 6.59 -4.28
N PHE A 125 -32.44 5.89 -5.36
CA PHE A 125 -32.60 6.44 -6.71
C PHE A 125 -33.77 7.40 -6.88
N PHE A 126 -34.66 7.52 -5.88
CA PHE A 126 -35.77 8.45 -5.90
C PHE A 126 -35.83 9.34 -4.65
N THR A 127 -35.16 8.96 -3.56
CA THR A 127 -35.11 9.74 -2.32
C THR A 127 -33.88 10.62 -2.17
N ASP A 128 -32.73 10.24 -2.76
CA ASP A 128 -31.52 11.05 -2.72
C ASP A 128 -31.49 12.01 -3.92
N PRO A 129 -31.47 13.35 -3.71
CA PRO A 129 -31.46 14.32 -4.80
C PRO A 129 -30.27 14.19 -5.77
N ARG A 130 -29.18 13.55 -5.34
CA ARG A 130 -28.00 13.32 -6.20
C ARG A 130 -28.27 12.32 -7.32
N TYR A 131 -29.14 11.34 -7.06
CA TYR A 131 -29.44 10.26 -8.00
C TYR A 131 -30.87 10.33 -8.53
N ALA A 132 -31.75 11.10 -7.89
CA ALA A 132 -33.14 11.24 -8.29
C ALA A 132 -33.28 11.84 -9.71
N PRO A 133 -34.31 11.43 -10.46
CA PRO A 133 -34.65 12.06 -11.74
C PRO A 133 -34.80 13.57 -11.61
N LYS A 134 -34.16 14.32 -12.51
CA LYS A 134 -34.27 15.80 -12.57
C LYS A 134 -35.59 16.27 -13.20
N THR A 135 -36.28 15.37 -13.89
CA THR A 135 -37.57 15.59 -14.55
C THR A 135 -38.52 14.47 -14.17
N THR A 136 -39.83 14.74 -14.24
CA THR A 136 -40.89 13.78 -13.88
C THR A 136 -40.81 12.47 -14.69
N ASP A 137 -40.38 12.55 -15.95
CA ASP A 137 -40.21 11.40 -16.84
C ASP A 137 -38.74 10.94 -16.96
N GLY A 138 -37.85 11.50 -16.14
CA GLY A 138 -36.43 11.21 -16.16
C GLY A 138 -36.10 9.86 -15.54
N LEU A 139 -34.99 9.27 -15.96
CA LEU A 139 -34.40 8.12 -15.27
C LEU A 139 -33.48 8.60 -14.13
N PRO A 140 -33.33 7.81 -13.06
CA PRO A 140 -32.33 8.08 -12.03
C PRO A 140 -30.90 8.09 -12.59
N ASP A 141 -30.03 8.89 -11.97
CA ASP A 141 -28.62 8.98 -12.31
C ASP A 141 -27.83 7.80 -11.71
N GLY A 142 -27.85 6.68 -12.44
CA GLY A 142 -27.11 5.47 -12.06
C GLY A 142 -25.60 5.63 -12.12
N GLU A 143 -25.08 6.52 -12.97
CA GLU A 143 -23.65 6.77 -13.10
C GLU A 143 -23.11 7.50 -11.87
N ALA A 144 -23.79 8.57 -11.45
CA ALA A 144 -23.45 9.28 -10.21
C ALA A 144 -23.50 8.34 -8.99
N TYR A 145 -24.49 7.45 -8.93
CA TYR A 145 -24.58 6.45 -7.86
C TYR A 145 -23.39 5.48 -7.85
N LEU A 146 -23.02 4.92 -9.00
CA LEU A 146 -21.88 3.99 -9.10
C LEU A 146 -20.54 4.68 -8.82
N ALA A 147 -20.40 5.94 -9.23
CA ALA A 147 -19.24 6.77 -8.91
C ALA A 147 -19.11 6.98 -7.39
N ASP A 148 -20.17 7.41 -6.72
CA ASP A 148 -20.18 7.61 -5.26
C ASP A 148 -19.97 6.29 -4.50
N LEU A 149 -20.54 5.19 -4.99
CA LEU A 149 -20.38 3.86 -4.39
C LEU A 149 -18.92 3.38 -4.43
N SER A 150 -18.22 3.64 -5.54
CA SER A 150 -16.81 3.22 -5.71
C SER A 150 -15.80 4.20 -5.11
N ALA A 151 -16.17 5.47 -4.93
CA ALA A 151 -15.27 6.53 -4.46
C ALA A 151 -14.55 6.16 -3.17
N LYS A 152 -15.26 5.63 -2.18
CA LYS A 152 -14.67 5.26 -0.88
C LYS A 152 -13.73 4.05 -0.99
N ALA A 153 -14.06 3.06 -1.81
CA ALA A 153 -13.18 1.92 -2.05
C ALA A 153 -11.89 2.37 -2.75
N ASN A 154 -12.00 3.29 -3.72
CA ASN A 154 -10.87 3.87 -4.42
C ASN A 154 -9.96 4.69 -3.47
N GLU A 155 -10.53 5.50 -2.58
CA GLU A 155 -9.75 6.26 -1.59
C GLU A 155 -8.91 5.34 -0.69
N ILE A 156 -9.50 4.22 -0.23
CA ILE A 156 -8.77 3.26 0.61
C ILE A 156 -7.72 2.50 -0.22
N LEU A 157 -8.03 2.18 -1.48
CA LEU A 157 -7.10 1.53 -2.40
C LEU A 157 -5.88 2.40 -2.70
N GLU A 158 -6.06 3.71 -2.86
CA GLU A 158 -4.94 4.65 -3.01
C GLU A 158 -4.02 4.64 -1.79
N LYS A 159 -4.60 4.62 -0.57
CA LYS A 159 -3.82 4.49 0.68
C LYS A 159 -3.08 3.15 0.76
N GLN A 160 -3.72 2.06 0.32
CA GLN A 160 -3.09 0.75 0.24
C GLN A 160 -1.88 0.78 -0.70
N ASN A 161 -2.04 1.35 -1.89
CA ASN A 161 -0.97 1.43 -2.89
C ASN A 161 0.19 2.29 -2.39
N ALA A 162 -0.09 3.44 -1.79
CA ALA A 162 0.94 4.29 -1.20
C ALA A 162 1.74 3.56 -0.11
N ALA A 163 1.06 2.80 0.76
CA ALA A 163 1.72 1.99 1.79
C ALA A 163 2.52 0.82 1.19
N ALA A 164 2.05 0.22 0.10
CA ALA A 164 2.77 -0.84 -0.61
C ALA A 164 4.05 -0.29 -1.28
N ASP A 165 3.97 0.88 -1.92
CA ASP A 165 5.11 1.55 -2.53
C ASP A 165 6.17 1.91 -1.49
N ASP A 166 5.75 2.44 -0.34
CA ASP A 166 6.64 2.70 0.79
C ASP A 166 7.30 1.42 1.30
N TYR A 167 6.53 0.32 1.44
CA TYR A 167 7.10 -0.98 1.81
C TYR A 167 8.19 -1.41 0.82
N HIS A 168 7.93 -1.39 -0.48
CA HIS A 168 8.90 -1.79 -1.50
C HIS A 168 10.17 -0.94 -1.45
N LYS A 169 10.02 0.38 -1.30
CA LYS A 169 11.15 1.30 -1.16
C LYS A 169 12.02 0.96 0.05
N TRP A 170 11.41 0.83 1.23
CA TRP A 170 12.16 0.59 2.47
C TRP A 170 12.72 -0.84 2.54
N SER A 171 11.99 -1.83 2.04
CA SER A 171 12.46 -3.22 1.95
C SER A 171 13.69 -3.31 1.04
N SER A 172 13.65 -2.67 -0.13
CA SER A 172 14.80 -2.65 -1.05
C SER A 172 16.05 -2.00 -0.44
N LYS A 173 15.88 -0.90 0.32
CA LYS A 173 16.98 -0.30 1.09
C LYS A 173 17.54 -1.25 2.15
N ALA A 174 16.66 -1.91 2.93
CA ALA A 174 17.06 -2.85 3.96
C ALA A 174 17.88 -4.02 3.37
N ASP A 175 17.41 -4.61 2.27
CA ASP A 175 18.10 -5.70 1.57
C ASP A 175 19.46 -5.24 1.02
N SER A 176 19.53 -4.01 0.49
CA SER A 176 20.79 -3.43 0.01
C SER A 176 21.80 -3.24 1.14
N TYR A 177 21.37 -2.80 2.33
CA TYR A 177 22.26 -2.70 3.49
C TYR A 177 22.73 -4.07 4.00
N VAL A 178 21.92 -5.13 3.88
CA VAL A 178 22.40 -6.50 4.14
C VAL A 178 23.55 -6.84 3.18
N GLY A 179 23.41 -6.50 1.90
CA GLY A 179 24.50 -6.61 0.93
C GLY A 179 25.76 -5.88 1.36
N VAL A 180 25.65 -4.62 1.78
CA VAL A 180 26.78 -3.83 2.31
C VAL A 180 27.45 -4.52 3.51
N LEU A 181 26.66 -5.01 4.48
CA LEU A 181 27.19 -5.69 5.67
C LEU A 181 27.97 -6.96 5.31
N THR A 182 27.53 -7.72 4.29
CA THR A 182 28.29 -8.90 3.82
C THR A 182 29.64 -8.51 3.23
N VAL A 183 29.72 -7.41 2.49
CA VAL A 183 30.99 -6.90 1.93
C VAL A 183 31.90 -6.37 3.06
N ILE A 184 31.34 -5.70 4.06
CA ILE A 184 32.10 -5.27 5.25
C ILE A 184 32.63 -6.48 6.02
N ALA A 185 31.89 -7.59 6.11
CA ALA A 185 32.37 -8.81 6.73
C ALA A 185 33.63 -9.37 6.02
N VAL A 186 33.71 -9.26 4.69
CA VAL A 186 34.92 -9.61 3.92
C VAL A 186 36.08 -8.66 4.28
N ALA A 187 35.82 -7.35 4.39
CA ALA A 187 36.84 -6.40 4.85
C ALA A 187 37.36 -6.75 6.25
N PHE A 188 36.47 -7.08 7.18
CA PHE A 188 36.83 -7.56 8.52
C PHE A 188 37.72 -8.80 8.49
N PHE A 189 37.37 -9.77 7.64
CA PHE A 189 38.16 -10.98 7.48
C PHE A 189 39.58 -10.68 6.99
N LEU A 190 39.72 -9.81 5.97
CA LEU A 190 41.04 -9.42 5.45
C LEU A 190 41.86 -8.64 6.48
N LEU A 191 41.23 -7.76 7.26
CA LEU A 191 41.89 -7.03 8.34
C LEU A 191 42.32 -7.98 9.49
N GLY A 192 41.50 -8.99 9.80
CA GLY A 192 41.86 -10.05 10.75
C GLY A 192 43.08 -10.86 10.28
N LEU A 193 43.13 -11.25 9.00
CA LEU A 193 44.30 -11.89 8.41
C LEU A 193 45.53 -10.99 8.44
N ALA A 194 45.37 -9.68 8.20
CA ALA A 194 46.46 -8.73 8.28
C ALA A 194 47.09 -8.68 9.69
N GLN A 195 46.29 -8.83 10.75
CA GLN A 195 46.80 -8.91 12.13
C GLN A 195 47.57 -10.22 12.39
N ALA A 196 47.10 -11.35 11.84
CA ALA A 196 47.72 -12.66 12.05
C ALA A 196 49.04 -12.84 11.28
N LEU A 197 49.20 -12.21 10.11
CA LEU A 197 50.37 -12.36 9.25
C LEU A 197 51.51 -11.40 9.61
N THR A 198 52.75 -11.76 9.25
CA THR A 198 53.96 -10.92 9.39
C THR A 198 54.54 -10.52 8.02
N GLY A 199 55.42 -9.52 7.99
CA GLY A 199 56.09 -9.10 6.75
C GLY A 199 55.19 -8.36 5.76
N ARG A 200 55.50 -8.46 4.45
CA ARG A 200 54.83 -7.69 3.38
C ARG A 200 53.36 -8.08 3.16
N MET A 201 53.00 -9.34 3.41
CA MET A 201 51.62 -9.84 3.21
C MET A 201 50.62 -9.13 4.13
N ARG A 202 51.02 -8.77 5.35
CA ARG A 202 50.22 -7.95 6.27
C ARG A 202 49.68 -6.68 5.60
N LEU A 203 50.56 -5.98 4.89
CA LEU A 203 50.24 -4.70 4.27
C LEU A 203 49.30 -4.89 3.07
N VAL A 204 49.49 -5.95 2.29
CA VAL A 204 48.60 -6.31 1.17
C VAL A 204 47.17 -6.52 1.67
N PHE A 205 46.98 -7.38 2.68
CA PHE A 205 45.65 -7.63 3.25
C PHE A 205 45.02 -6.38 3.87
N ALA A 206 45.83 -5.53 4.53
CA ALA A 206 45.36 -4.27 5.09
C ALA A 206 44.87 -3.30 4.01
N ILE A 207 45.60 -3.17 2.89
CA ILE A 207 45.19 -2.33 1.76
C ILE A 207 43.89 -2.85 1.14
N PHE A 208 43.82 -4.14 0.81
CA PHE A 208 42.61 -4.69 0.19
C PHE A 208 41.39 -4.58 1.12
N GLY A 209 41.56 -4.87 2.41
CA GLY A 209 40.51 -4.65 3.40
C GLY A 209 40.07 -3.18 3.47
N GLY A 210 41.02 -2.25 3.46
CA GLY A 210 40.73 -0.81 3.43
C GLY A 210 40.00 -0.35 2.16
N VAL A 211 40.37 -0.85 0.99
CA VAL A 211 39.69 -0.53 -0.28
C VAL A 211 38.25 -1.05 -0.27
N ILE A 212 38.02 -2.29 0.18
CA ILE A 212 36.68 -2.86 0.28
C ILE A 212 35.83 -2.09 1.30
N LEU A 213 36.43 -1.68 2.42
CA LEU A 213 35.76 -0.84 3.42
C LEU A 213 35.32 0.50 2.82
N LEU A 214 36.20 1.17 2.08
CA LEU A 214 35.86 2.45 1.43
C LEU A 214 34.76 2.28 0.38
N ALA A 215 34.84 1.24 -0.46
CA ALA A 215 33.84 0.95 -1.47
C ALA A 215 32.46 0.64 -0.86
N SER A 216 32.42 -0.21 0.18
CA SER A 216 31.18 -0.53 0.90
C SER A 216 30.60 0.67 1.65
N SER A 217 31.44 1.52 2.21
CA SER A 217 31.00 2.78 2.86
C SER A 217 30.40 3.74 1.84
N ALA A 218 31.02 3.90 0.67
CA ALA A 218 30.47 4.71 -0.42
C ALA A 218 29.13 4.16 -0.91
N TRP A 219 29.00 2.83 -1.03
CA TRP A 219 27.74 2.19 -1.38
C TRP A 219 26.65 2.42 -0.33
N ALA A 220 26.97 2.32 0.96
CA ALA A 220 26.03 2.63 2.04
C ALA A 220 25.50 4.07 1.95
N VAL A 221 26.38 5.03 1.64
CA VAL A 221 25.99 6.44 1.46
C VAL A 221 25.08 6.61 0.24
N LEU A 222 25.33 5.89 -0.85
CA LEU A 222 24.46 5.93 -2.03
C LEU A 222 23.05 5.42 -1.71
N ILE A 223 22.91 4.32 -0.96
CA ILE A 223 21.60 3.79 -0.52
C ILE A 223 20.86 4.79 0.38
N LEU A 224 21.59 5.56 1.19
CA LEU A 224 20.98 6.59 2.04
C LEU A 224 20.31 7.69 1.20
N VAL A 225 20.97 8.13 0.12
CA VAL A 225 20.55 9.27 -0.70
C VAL A 225 19.47 8.91 -1.73
N VAL A 226 19.50 7.69 -2.27
CA VAL A 226 18.52 7.18 -3.25
C VAL A 226 17.32 6.59 -2.51
#